data_AF-A0A932WZ03-F1
#
_entry.id   AF-A0A932WZ03-F1
#
_cell.length_a   1.000
_cell.length_b   1.000
_cell.length_c   1.000
_cell.angle_alpha   90.00
_cell.angle_beta   90.00
_cell.angle_gamma   90.00
#
_symmetry.space_group_name_H-M   'P 1'
#
loop_
_entity.id
_entity.type
_entity.pdbx_description
1 polymer ?
#
loop_
_entity_poly.entity_id
_entity_poly.type
_entity_poly.pdbx_seq_one_letter_code
_entity_poly.pdbx_strand_id
1 'polypeptide(L)'
;MEYIELAPEISCHYRYTGMIAFQFPFFQRASQFSLPYHFAWKKRGNRFFWKREKLLFDVLPFANRIEVLSYPRKEIYAPLKKAQDLFDIERKQAHLLLSEV
;
A
#
# COMPACT_ATOMS: atom_id res chain seq x y z
N MET A 1 -7.83 5.84 0.77
CA MET A 1 -7.75 6.44 2.12
C MET A 1 -6.74 5.64 2.91
N GLU A 2 -5.84 6.31 3.62
CA GLU A 2 -4.81 5.63 4.39
C GLU A 2 -5.36 5.15 5.74
N TYR A 3 -4.81 4.06 6.28
CA TYR A 3 -5.35 3.43 7.49
C TYR A 3 -5.29 4.33 8.74
N ILE A 4 -4.37 5.29 8.80
CA ILE A 4 -4.25 6.24 9.91
C ILE A 4 -5.34 7.32 9.90
N GLU A 5 -6.05 7.47 8.77
CA GLU A 5 -7.09 8.48 8.56
C GLU A 5 -8.49 7.89 8.75
N LEU A 6 -8.59 6.57 8.96
CA LEU A 6 -9.87 5.89 9.15
C LEU A 6 -10.39 6.12 10.58
N ALA A 7 -11.65 6.55 10.66
CA ALA A 7 -12.36 6.57 11.92
C ALA A 7 -12.64 5.12 12.40
N PRO A 8 -12.63 4.85 13.72
CA PRO A 8 -12.79 3.49 14.27
C PRO A 8 -14.06 2.75 13.81
N GLU A 9 -15.12 3.50 13.51
CA GLU A 9 -16.43 3.01 13.08
C GLU A 9 -16.47 2.57 11.60
N ILE A 10 -15.45 2.88 10.81
CA ILE A 10 -15.43 2.55 9.38
C ILE A 10 -14.92 1.12 9.17
N SER A 11 -15.80 0.26 8.68
CA SER A 11 -15.42 -1.08 8.20
C SER A 11 -14.96 -1.02 6.75
N CYS A 12 -13.79 -1.58 6.46
CA CYS A 12 -13.26 -1.71 5.10
C CYS A 12 -13.21 -3.19 4.68
N HIS A 13 -13.87 -3.53 3.58
CA HIS A 13 -13.87 -4.88 3.01
C HIS A 13 -12.62 -5.17 2.16
N TYR A 14 -11.99 -4.14 1.61
CA TYR A 14 -10.79 -4.25 0.78
C TYR A 14 -9.60 -3.62 1.48
N ARG A 15 -8.41 -4.24 1.32
CA ARG A 15 -7.15 -3.72 1.85
C ARG A 15 -6.15 -3.59 0.71
N TYR A 16 -5.55 -2.41 0.61
CA TYR A 16 -4.52 -2.13 -0.38
C TYR A 16 -3.22 -2.89 -0.05
N THR A 17 -2.69 -3.61 -1.05
CA THR A 17 -1.46 -4.41 -0.92
C THR A 17 -0.22 -3.70 -1.44
N GLY A 18 -0.33 -2.47 -1.93
CA GLY A 18 0.78 -1.78 -2.61
C GLY A 18 0.89 -2.13 -4.10
N MET A 19 0.01 -2.98 -4.63
CA MET A 19 -0.03 -3.35 -6.04
C MET A 19 -1.17 -2.60 -6.75
N ILE A 20 -0.85 -1.95 -7.86
CA ILE A 20 -1.80 -1.24 -8.72
C ILE A 20 -1.30 -1.25 -10.16
N ALA A 21 -2.22 -1.39 -11.10
CA ALA A 21 -1.92 -1.31 -12.53
C ALA A 21 -2.62 -0.08 -13.12
N PHE A 22 -1.93 0.62 -14.01
CA PHE A 22 -2.47 1.79 -14.70
C PHE A 22 -2.37 1.59 -16.21
N GLN A 23 -3.37 2.08 -16.94
CA GLN A 23 -3.19 2.35 -18.35
C GLN A 23 -2.14 3.44 -18.52
N PHE A 24 -1.16 3.22 -19.41
CA PHE A 24 -0.07 4.17 -19.61
C PHE A 24 -0.53 5.61 -19.91
N PRO A 25 -1.53 5.86 -20.80
CA PRO A 25 -2.01 7.21 -21.06
C PRO A 25 -2.59 7.90 -19.82
N PHE A 26 -3.25 7.14 -18.93
CA PHE A 26 -3.75 7.67 -17.67
C PHE A 26 -2.58 8.02 -16.73
N PHE A 27 -1.61 7.11 -16.57
CA PHE A 27 -0.47 7.33 -15.69
C PHE A 27 0.37 8.55 -16.12
N GLN A 28 0.55 8.74 -17.43
CA GLN A 28 1.23 9.91 -17.98
C GLN A 28 0.47 11.20 -17.63
N ARG A 29 -0.86 11.24 -17.76
CA ARG A 29 -1.66 12.40 -17.31
C ARG A 29 -1.56 12.61 -15.80
N ALA A 30 -1.63 11.52 -15.03
CA ALA A 30 -1.59 11.57 -13.57
C ALA A 30 -0.27 12.13 -13.02
N SER A 31 0.84 12.01 -13.76
CA SER A 31 2.13 12.63 -13.40
C SER A 31 2.07 14.15 -13.28
N GLN A 32 1.08 14.79 -13.93
CA GLN A 32 0.89 16.24 -13.93
C GLN A 32 -0.10 16.71 -12.86
N PHE A 33 -0.72 15.79 -12.10
CA PHE A 33 -1.72 16.16 -11.11
C PHE A 33 -1.10 16.77 -9.86
N SER A 34 -1.77 17.79 -9.32
CA SER A 34 -1.48 18.31 -7.99
C SER A 34 -2.15 17.41 -6.94
N LEU A 35 -1.42 16.40 -6.49
CA LEU A 35 -1.88 15.47 -5.44
C LEU A 35 -1.69 16.07 -4.02
N PRO A 36 -2.56 15.71 -3.07
CA PRO A 36 -2.47 16.18 -1.69
C PRO A 36 -1.19 15.72 -0.99
N TYR A 37 -0.76 16.47 0.02
CA TYR A 37 0.31 16.04 0.92
C TYR A 37 -0.29 15.35 2.15
N HIS A 38 0.20 14.15 2.44
CA HIS A 38 -0.01 13.47 3.70
C HIS A 38 1.14 13.82 4.65
N PHE A 39 0.79 14.27 5.84
CA PHE A 39 1.76 14.78 6.81
C PHE A 39 1.99 13.76 7.93
N ALA A 40 3.25 13.50 8.22
CA ALA A 40 3.65 12.66 9.34
C ALA A 40 4.65 13.39 10.24
N TRP A 41 4.41 13.38 11.55
CA TRP A 41 5.38 13.85 12.53
C TRP A 41 6.56 12.88 12.60
N LYS A 42 7.78 13.42 12.52
CA LYS A 42 9.01 12.66 12.71
C LYS A 42 9.89 13.38 13.73
N LYS A 43 10.45 12.61 14.66
CA LYS A 43 11.45 13.08 15.62
C LYS A 43 12.85 12.72 15.13
N ARG A 44 13.77 13.67 15.14
CA ARG A 44 15.21 13.42 14.97
C ARG A 44 15.97 14.18 16.06
N GLY A 45 16.68 13.44 16.91
CA GLY A 45 17.25 13.98 18.15
C GLY A 45 16.16 14.60 19.03
N ASN A 46 16.36 15.84 19.46
CA ASN A 46 15.39 16.59 20.28
C ASN A 46 14.45 17.48 19.46
N ARG A 47 14.42 17.36 18.13
CA ARG A 47 13.60 18.20 17.25
C ARG A 47 12.52 17.39 16.54
N PHE A 48 11.38 18.03 16.32
CA PHE A 48 10.28 17.49 15.54
C PHE A 48 10.21 18.16 14.17
N PHE A 49 9.85 17.37 13.17
CA PHE A 49 9.76 17.78 11.78
C PHE A 49 8.49 17.19 11.16
N TRP A 50 7.92 17.94 10.23
CA TRP A 50 6.88 17.44 9.35
C TRP A 50 7.51 16.76 8.14
N LYS A 51 7.23 15.48 7.96
CA LYS A 51 7.46 14.75 6.71
C LYS A 51 6.21 14.87 5.84
N ARG A 52 6.40 15.18 4.56
CA ARG A 52 5.32 15.24 3.56
C ARG A 52 5.48 14.10 2.56
N GLU A 53 4.42 13.37 2.29
CA GLU A 53 4.39 12.27 1.32
C GLU A 53 3.17 12.43 0.40
N LYS A 54 3.29 11.95 -0.84
CA LYS A 54 2.17 11.80 -1.78
C LYS A 54 1.95 10.31 -1.98
N LEU A 55 0.70 9.86 -2.06
CA LEU A 55 0.39 8.44 -2.16
C LEU A 55 -0.07 8.11 -3.57
N LEU A 56 0.40 6.97 -4.09
CA LEU A 56 0.13 6.57 -5.47
C LEU A 56 -1.38 6.41 -5.74
N PHE A 57 -2.15 5.99 -4.74
CA PHE A 57 -3.59 5.80 -4.86
C PHE A 57 -4.39 7.11 -4.83
N ASP A 58 -3.78 8.26 -4.56
CA ASP A 58 -4.48 9.56 -4.60
C ASP A 58 -4.88 9.96 -6.03
N VAL A 59 -4.32 9.28 -7.04
CA VAL A 59 -4.72 9.47 -8.44
C VAL A 59 -6.04 8.78 -8.79
N LEU A 60 -6.49 7.82 -7.97
CA LEU A 60 -7.65 6.97 -8.29
C LEU A 60 -8.95 7.77 -8.55
N PRO A 61 -9.30 8.82 -7.79
CA PRO A 61 -10.52 9.62 -8.05
C PRO A 61 -10.57 10.26 -9.44
N PHE A 62 -9.44 10.38 -10.14
CA PHE A 62 -9.35 10.95 -11.49
C PHE A 62 -9.46 9.90 -12.60
N ALA A 63 -9.56 8.61 -12.27
CA ALA A 63 -9.71 7.54 -13.23
C ALA A 63 -11.17 7.41 -13.68
N ASN A 64 -11.40 7.26 -14.98
CA ASN A 64 -12.75 7.05 -15.53
C ASN A 64 -13.35 5.68 -15.14
N ARG A 65 -12.49 4.69 -14.86
CA ARG A 65 -12.87 3.34 -14.47
C ARG A 65 -11.82 2.80 -13.50
N ILE A 66 -12.29 2.17 -12.42
CA ILE A 66 -11.47 1.48 -11.43
C ILE A 66 -12.02 0.07 -11.29
N GLU A 67 -11.13 -0.91 -11.30
CA GLU A 67 -11.46 -2.31 -11.04
C GLU A 67 -10.57 -2.85 -9.92
N VAL A 68 -11.07 -3.85 -9.20
CA VAL A 68 -10.39 -4.45 -8.06
C VAL A 68 -10.23 -5.94 -8.32
N LEU A 69 -8.97 -6.42 -8.31
CA LEU A 69 -8.67 -7.83 -8.26
C LEU A 69 -8.46 -8.24 -6.80
N SER A 70 -9.39 -9.03 -6.27
CA SER A 70 -9.32 -9.55 -4.89
C SER A 70 -8.80 -10.99 -4.91
N TYR A 71 -7.91 -11.30 -3.98
CA TYR A 71 -7.32 -12.63 -3.86
C TYR A 71 -6.99 -12.93 -2.39
N PRO A 72 -6.98 -14.19 -1.95
CA PRO A 72 -6.59 -14.55 -0.59
C PRO A 72 -5.21 -13.99 -0.22
N ARG A 73 -5.16 -13.17 0.83
CA ARG A 73 -3.92 -12.48 1.28
C ARG A 73 -2.74 -13.44 1.46
N LYS A 74 -3.00 -14.64 2.00
CA LYS A 74 -1.98 -15.65 2.32
C LYS A 74 -1.23 -16.15 1.07
N GLU A 75 -1.81 -15.98 -0.12
CA GLU A 75 -1.26 -16.47 -1.39
C GLU A 75 -0.48 -15.40 -2.15
N ILE A 76 -0.83 -14.12 -1.99
CA ILE A 76 -0.26 -13.02 -2.82
C ILE A 76 0.49 -11.94 -2.04
N TYR A 77 0.49 -11.98 -0.71
CA TYR A 77 1.00 -10.85 0.07
C TYR A 77 1.76 -11.26 1.35
N ALA A 78 3.06 -11.05 1.32
CA ALA A 78 3.98 -11.27 2.43
C ALA A 78 4.94 -10.07 2.57
N PRO A 79 4.53 -8.97 3.22
CA PRO A 79 5.32 -7.75 3.28
C PRO A 79 6.50 -7.90 4.25
N LEU A 80 7.66 -7.39 3.86
CA LEU A 80 8.84 -7.28 4.71
C LEU A 80 8.94 -5.85 5.26
N LYS A 81 8.54 -5.63 6.52
CA LYS A 81 8.52 -4.30 7.17
C LYS A 81 9.46 -4.20 8.37
N LYS A 82 9.76 -5.32 9.00
CA LYS A 82 10.67 -5.47 10.15
C LYS A 82 11.61 -6.64 9.91
N ALA A 83 12.76 -6.63 10.58
CA ALA A 83 13.73 -7.72 10.49
C ALA A 83 13.13 -9.09 10.84
N GLN A 84 12.23 -9.15 11.83
CA GLN A 84 11.55 -10.39 12.22
C GLN A 84 10.69 -10.99 11.10
N ASP A 85 10.15 -10.16 10.20
CA ASP A 85 9.26 -10.63 9.14
C ASP A 85 10.01 -11.53 8.15
N LEU A 86 11.35 -11.42 8.05
CA LEU A 86 12.16 -12.26 7.17
C LEU A 86 12.01 -13.75 7.50
N PHE A 87 12.13 -14.11 8.78
CA PHE A 87 11.96 -15.50 9.23
C PHE A 87 10.56 -16.04 8.95
N ASP A 88 9.54 -15.18 9.08
CA ASP A 88 8.15 -15.56 8.82
C ASP A 88 7.87 -15.77 7.32
N ILE A 89 8.55 -15.00 6.46
CA ILE A 89 8.46 -15.14 4.99
C ILE A 89 9.16 -16.42 4.54
N GLU A 90 10.37 -16.68 5.02
CA GLU A 90 11.13 -17.91 4.68
C GLU A 90 10.36 -19.18 5.03
N ARG A 91 9.74 -19.23 6.23
CA ARG A 91 8.88 -20.37 6.62
C ARG A 91 7.70 -20.58 5.67
N LYS A 92 7.07 -19.50 5.20
CA LYS A 92 5.94 -19.57 4.28
C LYS A 92 6.35 -20.02 2.89
N GLN A 93 7.48 -19.53 2.37
CA GLN A 93 8.01 -19.97 1.08
C GLN A 93 8.36 -21.47 1.11
N ALA A 94 9.01 -21.94 2.18
CA ALA A 94 9.29 -23.36 2.35
C ALA A 94 8.01 -24.21 2.35
N HIS A 95 6.93 -23.75 3.00
CA HIS A 95 5.65 -24.47 3.01
C HIS A 95 4.99 -24.50 1.62
N LEU A 96 5.03 -23.40 0.87
CA LEU A 96 4.47 -23.34 -0.49
C LEU A 96 5.20 -24.28 -1.46
N LEU A 97 6.54 -24.27 -1.42
CA LEU A 97 7.37 -25.14 -2.27
C LEU A 97 7.20 -26.63 -1.95
N LEU A 98 6.89 -26.98 -0.69
CA LEU A 98 6.61 -28.35 -0.26
C LEU A 98 5.17 -28.80 -0.55
N SER A 99 4.24 -27.87 -0.77
CA SER A 99 2.84 -28.18 -1.11
C SER A 99 2.58 -28.35 -2.60
N GLU A 100 3.57 -28.03 -3.44
CA GLU A 100 3.55 -28.18 -4.90
C GLU A 100 4.25 -29.47 -5.39
N VAL A 101 4.65 -30.36 -4.47
CA VAL A 101 5.27 -31.67 -4.75
C VAL A 101 4.37 -32.81 -4.29
#